data_AF-A0A6F9B8D6-F1
#
_entry.id   AF-A0A6F9B8D6-F1
#
_cell.length_a   1.000
_cell.length_b   1.000
_cell.length_c   1.000
_cell.angle_alpha   90.00
_cell.angle_beta   90.00
_cell.angle_gamma   90.00
#
_symmetry.space_group_name_H-M   'P 1'
#
loop_
_entity.id
_entity.type
_entity.pdbx_description
1 polymer ?
#
loop_
_entity_poly.entity_id
_entity_poly.type
_entity_poly.pdbx_seq_one_letter_code
_entity_poly.pdbx_strand_id
1 'polypeptide(L)' 'MGDHKVDQNGPMRVLVTGGTGLVGRAIEHVVKEEGGAREGEEWIFLSSKDANLIPSSGWLCSPAYEFLCF' A
#
# COMPACT_ATOMS: atom_id res chain seq x y z
N MET A 1 -13.20 -15.26 25.46
CA MET A 1 -13.12 -14.72 24.09
C MET A 1 -13.64 -13.30 24.16
N GLY A 2 -12.75 -12.31 24.25
CA GLY A 2 -13.15 -10.90 24.30
C GLY A 2 -13.11 -10.33 22.89
N ASP A 3 -14.23 -9.77 22.47
CA ASP A 3 -14.41 -9.20 21.14
C ASP A 3 -13.61 -7.90 21.05
N HIS A 4 -12.48 -7.92 20.35
CA HIS A 4 -11.75 -6.69 20.00
C HIS A 4 -12.55 -5.93 18.94
N LYS A 5 -13.51 -5.12 19.39
CA LYS A 5 -14.09 -4.06 18.56
C LYS A 5 -13.03 -2.97 18.45
N VAL A 6 -12.28 -2.99 17.35
CA VAL A 6 -11.48 -1.84 16.96
C VAL A 6 -12.45 -0.69 16.72
N ASP A 7 -12.42 0.30 17.59
CA ASP A 7 -13.02 1.60 17.35
C ASP A 7 -12.32 2.21 16.13
N GLN A 8 -13.03 2.27 15.00
CA GLN A 8 -12.53 2.81 13.73
C GLN A 8 -12.70 4.34 13.63
N ASN A 9 -12.92 5.04 14.75
CA ASN A 9 -13.17 6.48 14.77
C ASN A 9 -11.88 7.34 14.71
N GLY A 10 -10.71 6.70 14.50
CA GLY A 10 -9.45 7.39 14.24
C GLY A 10 -9.26 7.73 12.75
N PRO A 11 -8.40 8.71 12.41
CA PRO A 11 -8.14 9.06 11.02
C PRO A 11 -7.58 7.84 10.24
N MET A 12 -8.21 7.53 9.12
CA MET A 12 -7.88 6.38 8.27
C MET A 12 -6.70 6.73 7.38
N ARG A 13 -5.59 5.99 7.52
CA ARG A 13 -4.38 6.21 6.71
C ARG A 13 -4.34 5.24 5.55
N VAL A 14 -4.26 5.77 4.34
CA VAL A 14 -4.19 5.00 3.10
C VAL A 14 -2.81 5.16 2.47
N LEU A 15 -2.06 4.06 2.39
CA LEU A 15 -0.73 4.03 1.79
C LEU A 15 -0.79 3.39 0.40
N VAL A 16 -0.38 4.13 -0.63
CA VAL A 16 -0.33 3.67 -2.01
C VAL A 16 1.12 3.42 -2.41
N THR A 17 1.49 2.15 -2.53
CA THR A 17 2.79 1.74 -3.06
C THR A 17 2.77 1.72 -4.59
N GLY A 18 3.76 2.35 -5.24
CA GLY A 18 3.71 2.55 -6.69
C GLY A 18 2.82 3.73 -7.10
N GLY A 19 2.66 4.71 -6.22
CA GLY A 19 1.87 5.93 -6.41
C GLY A 19 2.28 6.76 -7.64
N THR A 20 3.50 6.58 -8.16
CA THR A 20 3.95 7.23 -9.40
C THR A 20 3.58 6.48 -10.68
N GLY A 21 3.09 5.25 -10.58
CA GLY A 21 2.64 4.46 -11.71
C GLY A 21 1.30 4.96 -12.27
N LEU A 22 0.88 4.41 -13.42
CA LEU A 22 -0.34 4.81 -14.11
C LEU A 22 -1.57 4.82 -13.18
N VAL A 23 -1.77 3.72 -12.45
CA VAL A 23 -2.91 3.57 -11.54
C VAL A 23 -2.76 4.46 -10.30
N GLY A 24 -1.54 4.56 -9.74
CA GLY A 24 -1.26 5.41 -8.59
C GLY A 24 -1.59 6.88 -8.85
N ARG A 25 -1.24 7.38 -10.05
CA ARG A 25 -1.56 8.74 -10.49
C ARG A 25 -3.04 8.97 -10.74
N ALA A 26 -3.75 7.97 -11.29
CA ALA A 26 -5.20 8.06 -11.46
C ALA A 26 -5.92 8.14 -10.10
N ILE A 27 -5.49 7.34 -9.12
CA ILE A 27 -6.03 7.39 -7.75
C ILE A 27 -5.74 8.76 -7.11
N GLU A 28 -4.50 9.25 -7.23
CA GLU A 28 -4.13 10.58 -6.73
C GLU A 28 -5.01 11.69 -7.31
N HIS A 29 -5.28 11.64 -8.61
CA HIS A 29 -6.14 12.60 -9.31
C HIS A 29 -7.58 12.57 -8.77
N VAL A 30 -8.21 11.39 -8.68
CA VAL A 30 -9.58 11.26 -8.17
C VAL A 30 -9.68 11.72 -6.70
N VAL A 31 -8.70 11.36 -5.86
CA VAL A 31 -8.69 11.72 -4.44
C VAL A 31 -8.51 13.23 -4.25
N LYS A 32 -7.63 13.88 -5.02
CA LYS A 32 -7.29 15.31 -4.83
C LYS A 32 -8.17 16.27 -5.63
N GLU A 33 -8.56 15.90 -6.84
CA GLU A 33 -9.20 16.81 -7.80
C GLU A 33 -10.71 16.55 -7.94
N GLU A 34 -11.16 15.30 -7.78
CA GLU A 34 -12.58 14.92 -7.92
C GLU A 34 -13.31 14.78 -6.58
N GLY A 35 -12.62 14.94 -5.45
CA GLY A 35 -13.21 14.82 -4.12
C GLY A 35 -13.49 13.36 -3.70
N GLY A 36 -12.71 12.41 -4.21
CA GLY A 36 -12.82 10.99 -3.84
C GLY A 36 -12.37 10.65 -2.40
N ALA A 37 -11.70 11.58 -1.70
CA ALA A 37 -11.30 11.40 -0.31
C ALA A 37 -12.47 11.55 0.65
N ARG A 38 -12.61 10.63 1.61
CA ARG A 38 -13.59 10.76 2.70
C ARG A 38 -13.02 11.63 3.82
N GLU A 39 -13.89 12.28 4.58
CA GLU A 39 -13.47 13.01 5.77
C GLU A 39 -12.74 12.08 6.76
N GLY A 40 -11.59 12.53 7.24
CA GLY A 40 -10.74 11.76 8.15
C GLY A 40 -9.76 10.81 7.45
N GLU A 41 -9.69 10.79 6.11
CA GLU A 41 -8.68 10.01 5.39
C GLU A 41 -7.39 10.81 5.14
N GLU A 42 -6.25 10.17 5.40
CA GLU A 42 -4.90 10.67 5.10
C GLU A 42 -4.26 9.76 4.03
N TRP A 43 -4.00 10.31 2.84
CA TRP A 43 -3.50 9.57 1.68
C TRP A 43 -1.99 9.82 1.46
N ILE A 44 -1.21 8.73 1.43
CA ILE A 44 0.25 8.77 1.28
C ILE A 44 0.63 7.98 0.02
N PHE A 45 1.25 8.64 -0.95
CA PHE A 45 1.67 8.03 -2.21
C PHE A 45 3.19 7.85 -2.24
N LEU A 46 3.66 6.60 -2.38
CA LEU A 46 5.08 6.27 -2.44
C LEU A 46 5.52 5.92 -3.86
N SER A 47 6.70 6.39 -4.25
CA SER A 47 7.40 5.91 -5.43
C SER A 47 8.31 4.72 -5.09
N SER A 48 8.76 3.99 -6.11
CA SER A 48 9.77 2.92 -5.96
C SER A 48 11.12 3.43 -5.44
N LYS A 49 11.36 4.75 -5.44
CA LYS A 49 12.54 5.37 -4.82
C LYS A 49 12.39 5.52 -3.31
N ASP A 50 11.16 5.58 -2.82
CA ASP A 50 10.84 5.80 -1.40
C ASP A 50 10.80 4.47 -0.62
N ALA A 51 10.52 3.36 -1.31
CA ALA A 51 10.59 2.02 -0.75
C ALA A 51 10.93 0.98 -1.82
N ASN A 52 11.96 0.17 -1.59
CA ASN A 52 12.18 -1.06 -2.33
C ASN A 52 11.22 -2.12 -1.79
N LEU A 53 10.19 -2.47 -2.57
CA LEU A 53 9.17 -3.46 -2.18
C LEU A 53 9.62 -4.91 -2.44
N ILE A 54 10.83 -5.09 -2.98
CA ILE A 54 11.44 -6.41 -3.04
C ILE A 54 11.59 -6.87 -1.59
N PRO A 55 11.10 -8.07 -1.23
CA PRO A 55 11.30 -8.60 0.11
C PRO A 55 12.78 -8.51 0.46
N SER A 56 13.11 -8.09 1.69
CA SER A 56 14.48 -8.18 2.22
C SER A 56 14.90 -9.62 2.06
N SER A 57 15.77 -9.89 1.07
CA SER A 57 16.08 -11.23 0.60
C SER A 57 16.75 -12.03 1.72
N GLY A 58 15.93 -12.76 2.47
CA GLY A 58 16.32 -13.72 3.49
C GLY A 58 15.72 -15.11 3.28
N TRP A 59 14.89 -15.31 2.26
CA TRP A 59 14.60 -16.65 1.77
C TRP A 59 15.71 -17.00 0.80
N LEU A 60 16.78 -17.60 1.34
CA LEU A 60 17.79 -18.28 0.55
C LEU A 60 17.06 -19.07 -0.53
N CYS A 61 17.51 -18.90 -1.77
CA CYS A 61 17.30 -19.83 -2.85
C CYS A 61 17.71 -21.23 -2.34
N SER A 62 16.74 -21.94 -1.77
CA SER A 62 16.89 -23.34 -1.43
C SER A 62 16.61 -24.10 -2.72
N PRO A 63 17.50 -24.99 -3.18
CA PRO A 63 17.31 -25.74 -4.43
C PRO A 63 16.06 -26.66 -4.42
N ALA A 64 15.27 -26.65 -3.33
CA ALA A 64 14.03 -27.41 -3.20
C ALA A 64 12.80 -26.77 -3.90
N TYR A 65 12.84 -25.50 -4.32
CA TYR A 65 11.68 -24.83 -4.94
C TYR A 65 12.09 -23.94 -6.12
N GLU A 66 12.39 -24.56 -7.26
CA GLU A 66 12.83 -23.88 -8.51
C GLU A 66 11.68 -23.20 -9.30
N PHE A 67 10.47 -23.10 -8.76
CA PHE A 67 9.28 -22.76 -9.56
C PHE A 67 8.30 -21.74 -8.96
N LEU A 68 8.77 -20.69 -8.26
CA LEU A 68 7.89 -19.56 -7.94
C LEU A 68 8.65 -18.23 -7.94
N CYS A 69 9.03 -17.80 -9.15
CA CYS A 69 9.18 -16.39 -9.49
C CYS A 69 8.25 -16.10 -10.69
N PHE A 70 6.98 -15.80 -10.40
CA PHE A 70 6.08 -15.04 -11.26
C PHE A 70 5.32 -14.04 -10.41
#